data_AF-A0A433EBX9-F1
#
_entry.id   AF-A0A433EBX9-F1
#
_cell.length_a   1.000
_cell.length_b   1.000
_cell.length_c   1.000
_cell.angle_alpha   90.00
_cell.angle_beta   90.00
_cell.angle_gamma   90.00
#
_symmetry.space_group_name_H-M   'P 1'
#
loop_
_entity.id
_entity.type
_entity.pdbx_description
1 polymer ?
#
loop_
_entity_poly.entity_id
_entity_poly.type
_entity_poly.pdbx_seq_one_letter_code
_entity_poly.pdbx_strand_id
1 'polypeptide(L)'
;MKYISRELGKPKQFQKLLDYLTAFLNDKETDSTPFDTASTMNKIACYHRMPSEFTENIDCLKLAMAFGDKYAEDEKTLWYCLHALGWFGFLSTQEKCKLLCFNYLSKFRNHKSKKIRRLVVWNSICLYLELLKEEPDWFDYAVSILDLPPANKSFSEFSLMFDDEISSMSNAQVSIVIEKYEKFLKRTKSEYYQKRFTKLVDLLKKHVAGKIVLTPADLEKTRDV
;
A
#
# COMPACT_ATOMS: atom_id res chain seq x y z
N MET A 1 23.51 -7.63 1.40
CA MET A 1 23.36 -7.46 2.83
C MET A 1 22.55 -8.62 3.38
N LYS A 2 23.19 -9.54 4.10
CA LYS A 2 22.44 -10.50 4.91
C LYS A 2 21.78 -9.78 6.09
N TYR A 3 20.53 -10.14 6.36
CA TYR A 3 19.74 -9.60 7.47
C TYR A 3 20.37 -9.93 8.83
N ILE A 4 20.47 -8.94 9.73
CA ILE A 4 20.94 -9.11 11.12
C ILE A 4 19.92 -8.44 12.07
N SER A 5 19.17 -9.27 12.80
CA SER A 5 18.01 -8.81 13.59
C SER A 5 18.35 -7.84 14.73
N ARG A 6 19.53 -7.97 15.37
CA ARG A 6 19.93 -7.16 16.54
C ARG A 6 20.38 -5.73 16.20
N GLU A 7 20.60 -5.46 14.92
CA GLU A 7 21.08 -4.17 14.42
C GLU A 7 20.04 -3.45 13.55
N LEU A 8 18.80 -3.96 13.52
CA LEU A 8 17.78 -3.46 12.62
C LEU A 8 17.56 -1.96 12.84
N GLY A 9 17.58 -1.17 11.77
CA GLY A 9 17.36 0.29 11.70
C GLY A 9 18.21 1.13 12.65
N LYS A 10 19.39 0.64 13.03
CA LYS A 10 20.42 1.48 13.66
C LYS A 10 21.16 2.29 12.59
N PRO A 11 21.76 3.46 12.93
CA PRO A 11 22.52 4.28 11.98
C PRO A 11 23.56 3.50 11.17
N LYS A 12 24.29 2.58 11.81
CA LYS A 12 25.27 1.70 11.16
C LYS A 12 24.65 0.82 10.05
N GLN A 13 23.42 0.35 10.27
CA GLN A 13 22.72 -0.49 9.29
C GLN A 13 22.19 0.35 8.12
N PHE A 14 21.70 1.56 8.37
CA PHE A 14 21.33 2.50 7.32
C PHE A 14 22.53 2.88 6.46
N GLN A 15 23.68 3.18 7.08
CA GLN A 15 24.91 3.45 6.33
C GLN A 15 25.29 2.26 5.44
N LYS A 16 25.28 1.04 6.00
CA LYS A 16 25.56 -0.16 5.22
C LYS A 16 24.57 -0.36 4.06
N LEU A 17 23.28 -0.08 4.28
CA LEU A 17 22.28 -0.09 3.21
C LEU A 17 22.64 0.93 2.10
N LEU A 18 22.97 2.17 2.46
CA LEU A 18 23.38 3.21 1.50
C LEU A 18 24.61 2.79 0.69
N ASP A 19 25.59 2.16 1.34
CA ASP A 19 26.80 1.64 0.69
C ASP A 19 26.44 0.58 -0.36
N TYR A 20 25.56 -0.38 -0.05
CA TYR A 20 25.10 -1.38 -1.03
C TYR A 20 24.30 -0.75 -2.16
N LEU A 21 23.34 0.14 -1.86
CA LEU A 21 22.54 0.81 -2.90
C LEU A 21 23.47 1.54 -3.89
N THR A 22 24.45 2.27 -3.36
CA THR A 22 25.45 2.98 -4.15
C THR A 22 26.34 2.01 -4.96
N ALA A 23 26.79 0.92 -4.34
CA ALA A 23 27.61 -0.08 -5.02
C ALA A 23 26.85 -0.73 -6.19
N PHE A 24 25.60 -1.13 -5.99
CA PHE A 24 24.76 -1.70 -7.05
C PHE A 24 24.49 -0.71 -8.17
N LEU A 25 24.27 0.57 -7.88
CA LEU A 25 24.05 1.58 -8.92
C LEU A 25 25.30 1.81 -9.77
N ASN A 26 26.49 1.66 -9.20
CA ASN A 26 27.78 1.79 -9.87
C ASN A 26 28.35 0.47 -10.41
N ASP A 27 27.54 -0.60 -10.47
CA ASP A 27 27.96 -1.94 -10.96
C ASP A 27 29.20 -2.50 -10.26
N LYS A 28 29.39 -2.16 -8.99
CA LYS A 28 30.48 -2.70 -8.17
C LYS A 28 30.10 -4.08 -7.63
N GLU A 29 31.08 -4.98 -7.60
CA GLU A 29 30.90 -6.28 -6.95
C GLU A 29 30.62 -6.11 -5.46
N THR A 30 29.64 -6.88 -4.96
CA THR A 30 29.28 -6.91 -3.55
C THR A 30 29.07 -8.35 -3.10
N ASP A 31 29.14 -8.61 -1.80
CA ASP A 31 28.78 -9.90 -1.19
C ASP A 31 27.25 -10.10 -1.07
N SER A 32 26.46 -9.37 -1.87
CA SER A 32 25.00 -9.34 -1.84
C SER A 32 24.38 -9.56 -3.21
N THR A 33 23.13 -10.01 -3.22
CA THR A 33 22.25 -9.85 -4.38
C THR A 33 21.41 -8.57 -4.29
N PRO A 34 20.88 -8.05 -5.42
CA PRO A 34 19.90 -6.96 -5.40
C PRO A 34 18.67 -7.30 -4.57
N PHE A 35 18.18 -8.54 -4.69
CA PHE A 35 17.05 -9.05 -3.93
C PHE A 35 17.29 -9.00 -2.41
N ASP A 36 18.46 -9.43 -1.93
CA ASP A 36 18.79 -9.42 -0.49
C ASP A 36 18.85 -7.99 0.07
N THR A 37 19.35 -7.05 -0.73
CA THR A 37 19.37 -5.62 -0.38
C THR A 37 17.96 -5.04 -0.33
N ALA A 38 17.12 -5.28 -1.34
CA ALA A 38 15.72 -4.84 -1.35
C ALA A 38 14.93 -5.44 -0.18
N SER A 39 15.12 -6.74 0.08
CA SER A 39 14.49 -7.46 1.19
C SER A 39 14.91 -6.89 2.54
N THR A 40 16.19 -6.56 2.72
CA THR A 40 16.69 -5.93 3.94
C THR A 40 16.14 -4.52 4.11
N MET A 41 16.15 -3.71 3.06
CA MET A 41 15.55 -2.37 3.03
C MET A 41 14.08 -2.40 3.47
N ASN A 42 13.32 -3.34 2.92
CA ASN A 42 11.93 -3.55 3.30
C ASN A 42 11.76 -3.97 4.77
N LYS A 43 12.59 -4.88 5.27
CA LYS A 43 12.54 -5.30 6.69
C LYS A 43 12.83 -4.13 7.63
N ILE A 44 13.77 -3.25 7.26
CA ILE A 44 14.04 -2.02 8.01
C ILE A 44 12.78 -1.14 8.04
N ALA A 45 12.19 -0.87 6.87
CA ALA A 45 11.01 -0.03 6.76
C ALA A 45 9.82 -0.56 7.58
N CYS A 46 9.51 -1.86 7.49
CA CYS A 46 8.36 -2.45 8.19
C CYS A 46 8.57 -2.62 9.70
N TYR A 47 9.81 -2.76 10.18
CA TYR A 47 10.08 -3.05 11.59
C TYR A 47 10.17 -1.79 12.45
N HIS A 48 10.75 -0.71 11.93
CA HIS A 48 11.05 0.46 12.76
C HIS A 48 9.81 1.26 13.13
N ARG A 49 8.77 1.27 12.28
CA ARG A 49 7.48 1.98 12.51
C ARG A 49 7.63 3.38 13.15
N MET A 50 8.76 4.03 12.93
CA MET A 50 9.12 5.35 13.45
C MET A 50 9.97 6.08 12.40
N PRO A 51 9.92 7.42 12.39
CA PRO A 51 10.83 8.22 11.58
C PRO A 51 12.30 7.93 11.90
N SER A 52 13.18 8.09 10.91
CA SER A 52 14.63 7.93 11.03
C SER A 52 15.36 8.91 10.12
N GLU A 53 16.68 9.08 10.32
CA GLU A 53 17.52 9.89 9.42
C GLU A 53 17.35 9.49 7.94
N PHE A 54 17.09 8.20 7.67
CA PHE A 54 16.86 7.71 6.31
C PHE A 54 15.52 8.21 5.73
N THR A 55 14.44 8.13 6.50
CA THR A 55 13.09 8.56 6.03
C THR A 55 12.99 10.07 5.88
N GLU A 56 13.84 10.80 6.60
CA GLU A 56 13.90 12.25 6.57
C GLU A 56 14.88 12.83 5.54
N ASN A 57 15.62 11.97 4.83
CA ASN A 57 16.64 12.37 3.87
C ASN A 57 16.21 12.08 2.43
N ILE A 58 15.94 13.14 1.67
CA ILE A 58 15.56 13.07 0.25
C ILE A 58 16.58 12.32 -0.59
N ASP A 59 17.87 12.51 -0.36
CA ASP A 59 18.91 11.89 -1.16
C ASP A 59 18.98 10.38 -0.90
N CYS A 60 18.76 9.96 0.34
CA CYS A 60 18.61 8.54 0.68
C CYS A 60 17.40 7.91 -0.02
N LEU A 61 16.26 8.61 -0.03
CA LEU A 61 15.05 8.15 -0.72
C LEU A 61 15.27 8.07 -2.23
N LYS A 62 15.89 9.09 -2.84
CA LYS A 62 16.24 9.10 -4.27
C LYS A 62 17.19 7.97 -4.63
N LEU A 63 18.14 7.63 -3.75
CA LEU A 63 19.05 6.50 -3.95
C LEU A 63 18.29 5.17 -3.98
N ALA A 64 17.35 4.98 -3.03
CA ALA A 64 16.49 3.80 -3.01
C ALA A 64 15.55 3.71 -4.22
N MET A 65 15.05 4.85 -4.71
CA MET A 65 14.25 4.95 -5.94
C MET A 65 15.08 4.59 -7.17
N ALA A 66 16.27 5.15 -7.33
CA ALA A 66 17.17 4.83 -8.44
C ALA A 66 17.52 3.34 -8.47
N PHE A 67 17.72 2.72 -7.29
CA PHE A 67 17.92 1.28 -7.20
C PHE A 67 16.68 0.50 -7.65
N GLY A 68 15.47 0.94 -7.25
CA GLY A 68 14.21 0.36 -7.73
C GLY A 68 14.04 0.46 -9.25
N ASP A 69 14.35 1.61 -9.83
CA ASP A 69 14.31 1.85 -11.29
C ASP A 69 15.29 0.93 -12.03
N LYS A 70 16.52 0.77 -11.52
CA LYS A 70 17.54 -0.12 -12.12
C LYS A 70 17.07 -1.57 -12.20
N TYR A 71 16.30 -2.03 -11.22
CA TYR A 71 15.81 -3.41 -11.14
C TYR A 71 14.31 -3.53 -11.42
N ALA A 72 13.72 -2.58 -12.16
CA ALA A 72 12.27 -2.55 -12.42
C ALA A 72 11.75 -3.79 -13.18
N GLU A 73 12.59 -4.44 -13.98
CA GLU A 73 12.22 -5.67 -14.71
C GLU A 73 12.25 -6.93 -13.83
N ASP A 74 12.93 -6.90 -12.68
CA ASP A 74 12.85 -7.97 -11.67
C ASP A 74 11.68 -7.68 -10.74
N GLU A 75 10.51 -8.28 -11.04
CA GLU A 75 9.29 -8.11 -10.26
C GLU A 75 9.50 -8.35 -8.76
N LYS A 76 10.33 -9.33 -8.39
CA LYS A 76 10.52 -9.70 -6.99
C LYS A 76 11.32 -8.61 -6.28
N THR A 77 12.43 -8.17 -6.86
CA THR A 77 13.25 -7.09 -6.31
C THR A 77 12.46 -5.78 -6.25
N LEU A 78 11.80 -5.41 -7.35
CA LEU A 78 10.97 -4.21 -7.45
C LEU A 78 9.87 -4.21 -6.38
N TRP A 79 9.17 -5.33 -6.17
CA TRP A 79 8.11 -5.42 -5.15
C TRP A 79 8.63 -5.03 -3.75
N TYR A 80 9.82 -5.52 -3.36
CA TYR A 80 10.41 -5.18 -2.07
C TYR A 80 10.86 -3.72 -2.01
N CYS A 81 11.38 -3.16 -3.10
CA CYS A 81 11.72 -1.74 -3.18
C CYS A 81 10.50 -0.83 -3.00
N LEU A 82 9.43 -1.08 -3.75
CA LEU A 82 8.22 -0.27 -3.67
C LEU A 82 7.55 -0.38 -2.30
N HIS A 83 7.50 -1.57 -1.71
CA HIS A 83 6.92 -1.74 -0.38
C HIS A 83 7.74 -1.00 0.68
N ALA A 84 9.07 -1.04 0.60
CA ALA A 84 9.93 -0.28 1.51
C ALA A 84 9.72 1.24 1.36
N LEU A 85 9.68 1.74 0.12
CA LEU A 85 9.52 3.17 -0.17
C LEU A 85 8.16 3.71 0.29
N GLY A 86 7.10 2.91 0.19
CA GLY A 86 5.79 3.26 0.75
C GLY A 86 5.83 3.42 2.27
N TRP A 87 6.48 2.51 2.98
CA TRP A 87 6.68 2.67 4.42
C TRP A 87 7.59 3.86 4.77
N PHE A 88 8.69 4.06 4.05
CA PHE A 88 9.60 5.16 4.34
C PHE A 88 8.95 6.53 4.16
N GLY A 89 8.16 6.73 3.10
CA GLY A 89 7.46 8.01 2.93
C GLY A 89 6.33 8.18 3.94
N PHE A 90 5.59 7.12 4.26
CA PHE A 90 4.54 7.16 5.29
C PHE A 90 5.08 7.52 6.68
N LEU A 91 6.23 6.95 7.05
CA LEU A 91 6.87 7.19 8.34
C LEU A 91 7.60 8.52 8.43
N SER A 92 7.77 9.24 7.31
CA SER A 92 8.42 10.55 7.34
C SER A 92 7.50 11.63 7.91
N THR A 93 8.08 12.46 8.75
CA THR A 93 7.46 13.68 9.29
C THR A 93 7.55 14.86 8.32
N GLN A 94 8.41 14.77 7.29
CA GLN A 94 8.56 15.80 6.27
C GLN A 94 7.65 15.54 5.08
N GLU A 95 6.72 16.48 4.84
CA GLU A 95 5.74 16.39 3.75
C GLU A 95 6.41 16.22 2.37
N LYS A 96 7.55 16.89 2.14
CA LYS A 96 8.32 16.71 0.90
C LYS A 96 8.81 15.28 0.67
N CYS A 97 9.16 14.53 1.72
CA CYS A 97 9.59 13.13 1.62
C CYS A 97 8.40 12.21 1.39
N LYS A 98 7.28 12.46 2.07
CA LYS A 98 6.01 11.75 1.85
C LYS A 98 5.54 11.89 0.39
N LEU A 99 5.48 13.12 -0.10
CA LEU A 99 5.10 13.44 -1.48
C LEU A 99 6.06 12.83 -2.51
N LEU A 100 7.37 12.86 -2.25
CA LEU A 100 8.37 12.23 -3.11
C LEU A 100 8.10 10.73 -3.29
N CYS A 101 7.87 10.01 -2.18
CA CYS A 101 7.56 8.57 -2.22
C CYS A 101 6.22 8.29 -2.91
N PHE A 102 5.17 9.05 -2.60
CA PHE A 102 3.86 8.91 -3.23
C PHE A 102 3.94 9.10 -4.75
N ASN A 103 4.63 10.14 -5.21
CA ASN A 103 4.82 10.43 -6.64
C ASN A 103 5.63 9.33 -7.34
N TYR A 104 6.67 8.81 -6.68
CA TYR A 104 7.46 7.71 -7.21
C TYR A 104 6.62 6.43 -7.36
N LEU A 105 5.86 6.06 -6.33
CA LEU A 105 4.95 4.89 -6.37
C LEU A 105 3.92 5.04 -7.48
N SER A 106 3.40 6.24 -7.70
CA SER A 106 2.38 6.53 -8.72
C SER A 106 2.83 6.27 -10.17
N LYS A 107 4.13 6.17 -10.44
CA LYS A 107 4.65 5.72 -11.74
C LYS A 107 4.25 4.27 -12.07
N PHE A 108 3.97 3.45 -11.05
CA PHE A 108 3.75 2.01 -11.18
C PHE A 108 2.27 1.59 -11.18
N ARG A 109 1.33 2.55 -11.21
CA ARG A 109 -0.14 2.29 -11.21
C ARG A 109 -0.59 1.38 -12.34
N ASN A 110 0.03 1.54 -13.52
CA ASN A 110 -0.29 0.80 -14.74
C ASN A 110 0.72 -0.30 -15.06
N HIS A 111 1.50 -0.75 -14.07
CA HIS A 111 2.52 -1.77 -14.29
C HIS A 111 1.93 -3.10 -14.82
N LYS A 112 2.67 -3.80 -15.70
CA LYS A 112 2.24 -5.07 -16.33
C LYS A 112 1.86 -6.14 -15.29
N SER A 113 2.63 -6.20 -14.20
CA SER A 113 2.35 -7.13 -13.09
C SER A 113 1.18 -6.66 -12.23
N LYS A 114 0.16 -7.51 -12.11
CA LYS A 114 -0.96 -7.33 -11.17
C LYS A 114 -0.48 -7.25 -9.72
N LYS A 115 0.60 -7.96 -9.37
CA LYS A 115 1.16 -7.97 -8.02
C LYS A 115 1.75 -6.60 -7.66
N ILE A 116 2.47 -5.98 -8.59
CA ILE A 116 3.00 -4.62 -8.43
C ILE A 116 1.86 -3.61 -8.37
N ARG A 117 0.91 -3.64 -9.31
CA ARG A 117 -0.25 -2.72 -9.28
C ARG A 117 -1.00 -2.79 -7.96
N ARG A 118 -1.23 -4.00 -7.46
CA ARG A 118 -1.90 -4.23 -6.18
C ARG A 118 -1.15 -3.60 -5.02
N LEU A 119 0.17 -3.78 -4.98
CA LEU A 119 1.02 -3.18 -3.96
C LEU A 119 0.90 -1.65 -4.01
N VAL A 120 0.95 -1.05 -5.20
CA VAL A 120 0.91 0.41 -5.37
C VAL A 120 -0.43 0.96 -4.90
N VAL A 121 -1.56 0.41 -5.37
CA VAL A 121 -2.88 0.87 -4.92
C VAL A 121 -3.09 0.63 -3.42
N TRP A 122 -2.57 -0.48 -2.87
CA TRP A 122 -2.60 -0.73 -1.43
C TRP A 122 -1.84 0.35 -0.64
N ASN A 123 -0.63 0.72 -1.08
CA ASN A 123 0.12 1.82 -0.43
C ASN A 123 -0.70 3.12 -0.51
N SER A 124 -1.30 3.43 -1.67
CA SER A 124 -2.09 4.64 -1.83
C SER A 124 -3.29 4.70 -0.88
N ILE A 125 -4.08 3.62 -0.77
CA ILE A 125 -5.30 3.62 0.07
C ILE A 125 -5.02 3.43 1.56
N CYS A 126 -3.90 2.78 1.93
CA CYS A 126 -3.59 2.49 3.34
C CYS A 126 -2.62 3.47 3.99
N LEU A 127 -1.69 4.04 3.21
CA LEU A 127 -0.62 4.89 3.74
C LEU A 127 -0.73 6.34 3.27
N TYR A 128 -1.29 6.58 2.09
CA TYR A 128 -1.30 7.90 1.45
C TYR A 128 -2.71 8.35 1.05
N LEU A 129 -3.73 7.94 1.81
CA LEU A 129 -5.12 8.20 1.44
C LEU A 129 -5.41 9.71 1.28
N GLU A 130 -4.85 10.53 2.16
CA GLU A 130 -4.98 11.99 2.10
C GLU A 130 -4.45 12.56 0.77
N LEU A 131 -3.22 12.18 0.38
CA LEU A 131 -2.62 12.60 -0.89
C LEU A 131 -3.39 12.01 -2.09
N LEU A 132 -3.83 10.76 -1.99
CA LEU A 132 -4.62 10.13 -3.03
C LEU A 132 -5.92 10.91 -3.29
N LYS A 133 -6.63 11.35 -2.25
CA LYS A 133 -7.91 12.08 -2.36
C LYS A 133 -7.80 13.45 -3.03
N GLU A 134 -6.60 14.00 -3.17
CA GLU A 134 -6.36 15.24 -3.93
C GLU A 134 -6.42 15.02 -5.45
N GLU A 135 -6.35 13.76 -5.90
CA GLU A 135 -6.39 13.42 -7.32
C GLU A 135 -7.83 13.30 -7.84
N PRO A 136 -8.11 13.71 -9.10
CA PRO A 136 -9.48 13.71 -9.63
C PRO A 136 -10.10 12.31 -9.78
N ASP A 137 -9.28 11.29 -10.03
CA ASP A 137 -9.69 9.89 -10.24
C ASP A 137 -9.43 9.00 -9.00
N TRP A 138 -9.19 9.61 -7.84
CA TRP A 138 -8.74 8.91 -6.64
C TRP A 138 -9.59 7.70 -6.26
N PHE A 139 -10.91 7.85 -6.37
CA PHE A 139 -11.86 6.81 -5.97
C PHE A 139 -11.85 5.64 -6.96
N ASP A 140 -11.83 5.93 -8.26
CA ASP A 140 -11.74 4.90 -9.30
C ASP A 140 -10.43 4.14 -9.17
N TYR A 141 -9.34 4.85 -8.88
CA TYR A 141 -8.05 4.23 -8.62
C TYR A 141 -8.09 3.36 -7.34
N ALA A 142 -8.67 3.84 -6.24
CA ALA A 142 -8.83 3.06 -5.01
C ALA A 142 -9.66 1.78 -5.24
N VAL A 143 -10.79 1.88 -5.95
CA VAL A 143 -11.68 0.76 -6.28
C VAL A 143 -10.98 -0.28 -7.16
N SER A 144 -10.00 0.12 -7.97
CA SER A 144 -9.25 -0.78 -8.85
C SER A 144 -8.57 -1.94 -8.09
N ILE A 145 -8.28 -1.79 -6.79
CA ILE A 145 -7.72 -2.87 -5.96
C ILE A 145 -8.64 -4.10 -5.95
N LEU A 146 -9.96 -3.91 -6.05
CA LEU A 146 -10.96 -4.99 -6.01
C LEU A 146 -10.87 -5.91 -7.24
N ASP A 147 -10.27 -5.45 -8.33
CA ASP A 147 -10.03 -6.24 -9.54
C ASP A 147 -8.68 -6.98 -9.52
N LEU A 148 -7.89 -6.82 -8.46
CA LEU A 148 -6.55 -7.38 -8.33
C LEU A 148 -6.50 -8.55 -7.31
N PRO A 149 -5.85 -9.68 -7.65
CA PRO A 149 -5.75 -10.82 -6.75
C PRO A 149 -4.72 -10.59 -5.62
N PRO A 150 -4.85 -11.30 -4.47
CA PRO A 150 -5.91 -12.23 -4.14
C PRO A 150 -7.18 -11.51 -3.70
N ALA A 151 -8.32 -11.89 -4.28
CA ALA A 151 -9.59 -11.17 -4.13
C ALA A 151 -9.99 -10.98 -2.66
N ASN A 152 -9.98 -12.05 -1.86
CA ASN A 152 -10.30 -11.99 -0.43
C ASN A 152 -9.53 -10.89 0.32
N LYS A 153 -8.22 -10.79 0.08
CA LYS A 153 -7.37 -9.79 0.73
C LYS A 153 -7.66 -8.40 0.20
N SER A 154 -7.85 -8.25 -1.11
CA SER A 154 -8.15 -6.95 -1.73
C SER A 154 -9.50 -6.38 -1.27
N PHE A 155 -10.55 -7.19 -1.20
CA PHE A 155 -11.85 -6.80 -0.65
C PHE A 155 -11.78 -6.49 0.85
N SER A 156 -11.00 -7.26 1.61
CA SER A 156 -10.78 -6.98 3.03
C SER A 156 -10.05 -5.65 3.25
N GLU A 157 -8.96 -5.39 2.54
CA GLU A 157 -8.18 -4.17 2.69
C GLU A 157 -8.93 -2.93 2.21
N PHE A 158 -9.63 -3.03 1.07
CA PHE A 158 -10.49 -1.95 0.59
C PHE A 158 -11.61 -1.62 1.58
N SER A 159 -12.24 -2.64 2.20
CA SER A 159 -13.29 -2.38 3.18
C SER A 159 -12.81 -1.56 4.37
N LEU A 160 -11.55 -1.72 4.81
CA LEU A 160 -11.04 -0.95 5.94
C LEU A 160 -11.00 0.55 5.61
N MET A 161 -10.43 0.91 4.46
CA MET A 161 -10.42 2.30 3.99
C MET A 161 -11.84 2.82 3.75
N PHE A 162 -12.68 2.03 3.07
CA PHE A 162 -14.03 2.44 2.72
C PHE A 162 -14.92 2.68 3.95
N ASP A 163 -14.81 1.81 4.96
CA ASP A 163 -15.55 1.95 6.21
C ASP A 163 -15.22 3.28 6.91
N ASP A 164 -13.93 3.65 6.95
CA ASP A 164 -13.45 4.87 7.59
C ASP A 164 -13.89 6.14 6.81
N GLU A 165 -14.07 6.00 5.49
CA GLU A 165 -14.45 7.09 4.59
C GLU A 165 -15.96 7.16 4.26
N ILE A 166 -16.81 6.27 4.78
CA ILE A 166 -18.23 6.18 4.37
C ILE A 166 -18.97 7.52 4.46
N SER A 167 -18.67 8.34 5.47
CA SER A 167 -19.30 9.65 5.67
C SER A 167 -18.96 10.68 4.59
N SER A 168 -17.85 10.51 3.87
CA SER A 168 -17.41 11.40 2.80
C SER A 168 -17.86 10.93 1.41
N MET A 169 -18.42 9.72 1.31
CA MET A 169 -18.79 9.09 0.05
C MET A 169 -20.17 9.52 -0.45
N SER A 170 -20.27 9.79 -1.75
CA SER A 170 -21.55 9.99 -2.41
C SER A 170 -22.32 8.67 -2.58
N ASN A 171 -23.65 8.74 -2.68
CA ASN A 171 -24.49 7.56 -2.98
C ASN A 171 -24.10 6.85 -4.28
N ALA A 172 -23.57 7.59 -5.27
CA ALA A 172 -23.06 7.01 -6.51
C ALA A 172 -21.81 6.15 -6.26
N GLN A 173 -20.85 6.65 -5.49
CA GLN A 173 -19.66 5.89 -5.08
C GLN A 173 -20.03 4.65 -4.25
N VAL A 174 -20.96 4.80 -3.29
CA VAL A 174 -21.44 3.66 -2.48
C VAL A 174 -22.10 2.60 -3.36
N SER A 175 -22.84 3.00 -4.39
CA SER A 175 -23.49 2.08 -5.34
C SER A 175 -22.49 1.28 -6.18
N ILE A 176 -21.37 1.90 -6.60
CA ILE A 176 -20.25 1.19 -7.27
C ILE A 176 -19.67 0.11 -6.34
N VAL A 177 -19.49 0.43 -5.05
CA VAL A 177 -18.98 -0.52 -4.05
C VAL A 177 -19.96 -1.67 -3.85
N ILE A 178 -21.26 -1.39 -3.71
CA ILE A 178 -22.29 -2.44 -3.59
C ILE A 178 -22.18 -3.45 -4.75
N GLU A 179 -22.11 -2.97 -5.99
CA GLU A 179 -22.04 -3.82 -7.17
C GLU A 179 -20.79 -4.73 -7.16
N LYS A 180 -19.63 -4.19 -6.80
CA LYS A 180 -18.37 -4.96 -6.70
C LYS A 180 -18.48 -6.04 -5.62
N TYR A 181 -19.01 -5.71 -4.45
CA TYR A 181 -19.16 -6.66 -3.34
C TYR A 181 -20.20 -7.75 -3.63
N GLU A 182 -21.32 -7.44 -4.27
CA GLU A 182 -22.30 -8.44 -4.70
C GLU A 182 -21.71 -9.43 -5.71
N LYS A 183 -20.92 -8.94 -6.68
CA LYS A 183 -20.20 -9.81 -7.63
C LYS A 183 -19.20 -10.72 -6.92
N PHE A 184 -18.49 -10.21 -5.91
CA PHE A 184 -17.56 -11.00 -5.10
C PHE A 184 -18.27 -12.07 -4.27
N LEU A 185 -19.39 -11.71 -3.61
CA LEU A 185 -20.19 -12.62 -2.78
C LEU A 185 -20.69 -13.85 -3.57
N LYS A 186 -21.05 -13.68 -4.84
CA LYS A 186 -21.44 -14.78 -5.74
C LYS A 186 -20.31 -15.77 -6.03
N ARG A 187 -19.05 -15.39 -5.83
CA ARG A 187 -17.86 -16.16 -6.23
C ARG A 187 -17.05 -16.70 -5.05
N THR A 188 -17.04 -15.98 -3.93
CA THR A 188 -16.26 -16.38 -2.77
C THR A 188 -16.87 -17.62 -2.12
N LYS A 189 -16.00 -18.58 -1.76
CA LYS A 189 -16.38 -19.81 -1.03
C LYS A 189 -16.11 -19.70 0.48
N SER A 190 -15.59 -18.57 0.93
CA SER A 190 -15.24 -18.37 2.33
C SER A 190 -16.45 -17.88 3.10
N GLU A 191 -16.93 -18.70 4.03
CA GLU A 191 -18.07 -18.38 4.90
C GLU A 191 -17.85 -17.07 5.68
N TYR A 192 -16.62 -16.84 6.16
CA TYR A 192 -16.24 -15.59 6.82
C TYR A 192 -16.54 -14.37 5.95
N TYR A 193 -16.03 -14.34 4.71
CA TYR A 193 -16.27 -13.22 3.81
C TYR A 193 -17.71 -13.13 3.33
N GLN A 194 -18.40 -14.26 3.15
CA GLN A 194 -19.83 -14.26 2.82
C GLN A 194 -20.65 -13.59 3.91
N LYS A 195 -20.46 -14.00 5.17
CA LYS A 195 -21.19 -13.48 6.32
C LYS A 195 -20.93 -11.99 6.53
N ARG A 196 -19.66 -11.58 6.58
CA ARG A 196 -19.26 -10.19 6.77
C ARG A 196 -19.79 -9.28 5.67
N PHE A 197 -19.55 -9.63 4.41
CA PHE A 197 -19.87 -8.72 3.31
C PHE A 197 -21.33 -8.72 2.89
N THR A 198 -22.10 -9.77 3.20
CA THR A 198 -23.58 -9.72 3.06
C THR A 198 -24.15 -8.65 3.98
N LYS A 199 -23.73 -8.63 5.26
CA LYS A 199 -24.15 -7.61 6.22
C LYS A 199 -23.74 -6.20 5.78
N LEU A 200 -22.51 -6.04 5.28
CA LEU A 200 -22.03 -4.77 4.73
C LEU A 200 -22.93 -4.29 3.58
N VAL A 201 -23.16 -5.13 2.56
CA VAL A 201 -24.00 -4.78 1.40
C VAL A 201 -25.41 -4.37 1.81
N ASP A 202 -26.02 -5.09 2.76
CA ASP A 202 -27.36 -4.78 3.25
C ASP A 202 -27.43 -3.40 3.92
N LEU A 203 -26.41 -3.04 4.71
CA LEU A 203 -26.31 -1.72 5.32
C LEU A 203 -26.12 -0.63 4.27
N LEU A 204 -25.23 -0.83 3.31
CA LEU A 204 -24.99 0.14 2.23
C LEU A 204 -26.24 0.39 1.38
N LYS A 205 -27.04 -0.64 1.09
CA LYS A 205 -28.31 -0.49 0.38
C LYS A 205 -29.32 0.34 1.17
N LYS A 206 -29.42 0.13 2.49
CA LYS A 206 -30.28 0.95 3.36
C LYS A 206 -29.82 2.40 3.39
N HIS A 207 -28.50 2.63 3.38
CA HIS A 207 -27.92 3.96 3.32
C HIS A 207 -28.26 4.70 2.03
N VAL A 208 -27.99 4.09 0.87
CA VAL A 208 -28.31 4.66 -0.44
C VAL A 208 -29.82 4.93 -0.59
N ALA A 209 -30.66 4.07 -0.02
CA ALA A 209 -32.11 4.25 -0.01
C ALA A 209 -32.62 5.33 0.98
N GLY A 210 -31.73 6.03 1.69
CA GLY A 210 -32.09 7.05 2.67
C GLY A 210 -32.75 6.51 3.94
N LYS A 211 -32.71 5.19 4.18
CA LYS A 211 -33.33 4.56 5.36
C LYS A 211 -32.48 4.71 6.61
N ILE A 212 -31.17 4.83 6.44
CA ILE A 212 -30.18 5.06 7.50
C ILE A 212 -29.09 6.01 6.99
N VAL A 213 -28.40 6.67 7.90
CA VAL A 213 -27.13 7.36 7.60
C VAL A 213 -26.03 6.56 8.28
N LEU A 214 -25.12 5.98 7.49
CA LEU A 214 -24.03 5.19 8.03
C LEU A 214 -22.90 6.09 8.51
N THR A 215 -22.30 5.69 9.62
CA THR A 215 -21.04 6.25 10.12
C THR A 215 -19.97 5.16 10.14
N PRO A 216 -18.67 5.52 10.22
CA PRO A 216 -17.59 4.54 10.37
C PRO A 216 -17.82 3.56 11.54
N ALA A 217 -18.35 4.05 12.66
CA ALA A 217 -18.64 3.23 13.85
C ALA A 217 -19.72 2.17 13.61
N ASP A 218 -20.65 2.39 12.67
CA ASP A 218 -21.66 1.39 12.32
C ASP A 218 -21.07 0.26 11.49
N LEU A 219 -20.08 0.58 10.64
CA LEU A 219 -19.39 -0.37 9.79
C LEU A 219 -18.31 -1.15 10.55
N GLU A 220 -17.68 -0.57 11.56
CA GLU A 220 -16.75 -1.27 12.45
C GLU A 220 -17.39 -2.51 13.09
N LYS A 221 -18.67 -2.41 13.51
CA LYS A 221 -19.47 -3.52 14.07
C LYS A 221 -19.77 -4.65 13.07
N THR A 222 -19.39 -4.49 11.80
CA THR A 222 -19.51 -5.55 10.79
C THR A 222 -18.22 -6.36 10.66
N ARG A 223 -17.09 -5.88 11.22
CA ARG A 223 -15.77 -6.50 11.10
C ARG A 223 -15.62 -7.76 11.96
N ASP A 224 -16.33 -7.83 13.09
CA ASP A 224 -16.27 -8.92 14.10
C ASP A 224 -17.32 -10.02 13.92
N VAL A 225 -17.92 -10.11 12.73
CA VAL A 225 -19.06 -11.02 12.46
C VAL A 225 -18.58 -12.36 11.91
#